data_AF-A0A2D5GF67-F1
#
_entry.id   AF-A0A2D5GF67-F1
#
_cell.length_a   1.000
_cell.length_b   1.000
_cell.length_c   1.000
_cell.angle_alpha   90.00
_cell.angle_beta   90.00
_cell.angle_gamma   90.00
#
_symmetry.space_group_name_H-M   'P 1'
#
loop_
_entity.id
_entity.type
_entity.pdbx_description
1 polymer ?
#
loop_
_entity_poly.entity_id
_entity_poly.type
_entity_poly.pdbx_seq_one_letter_code
_entity_poly.pdbx_strand_id
1 'polypeptide(L)' 'LCEPVCPAEAIFSEDELPSEMEHFFELNEELSQKWPNISERIDPLPDAKEWDGVENKLPNLEGR' A
#
# COMPACT_ATOMS: atom_id res chain seq x y z
N LEU A 1 4.69 8.58 -12.21
CA LEU A 1 4.77 7.10 -12.24
C LEU A 1 5.12 6.67 -10.83
N CYS A 2 4.20 6.00 -10.14
CA CYS A 2 4.33 5.62 -8.72
C CYS A 2 4.94 4.22 -8.53
N GLU A 3 4.65 3.29 -9.43
CA GLU A 3 5.15 1.91 -9.43
C GLU A 3 6.69 1.81 -9.31
N PRO A 4 7.50 2.38 -10.22
CA PRO A 4 8.97 2.19 -10.17
C PRO A 4 9.66 2.94 -9.03
N VAL A 5 8.93 3.76 -8.26
CA VAL A 5 9.49 4.56 -7.16
C VAL A 5 9.12 4.03 -5.78
N CYS A 6 8.26 3.00 -5.70
CA CYS A 6 7.91 2.35 -4.44
C CYS A 6 9.04 1.39 -4.03
N PRO A 7 9.77 1.65 -2.92
CA PRO A 7 10.87 0.77 -2.52
C PRO A 7 10.42 -0.65 -2.12
N ALA A 8 9.18 -0.78 -1.65
CA ALA A 8 8.58 -2.05 -1.22
C ALA A 8 7.89 -2.81 -2.38
N GLU A 9 7.99 -2.32 -3.62
CA GLU A 9 7.41 -2.94 -4.82
C GLU A 9 5.90 -3.27 -4.66
N ALA A 10 5.18 -2.43 -3.91
CA ALA A 10 3.81 -2.72 -3.45
C ALA A 10 2.71 -2.02 -4.28
N ILE A 11 3.06 -1.40 -5.39
CA ILE A 11 2.13 -0.71 -6.27
C ILE A 11 2.05 -1.48 -7.58
N PHE A 12 0.85 -1.84 -7.99
CA PHE A 12 0.57 -2.58 -9.21
C PHE A 12 -0.40 -1.80 -10.09
N SER A 13 -0.30 -1.99 -11.40
CA SER A 13 -1.43 -1.71 -12.29
C SER A 13 -2.59 -2.65 -11.93
N GLU A 14 -3.83 -2.21 -12.13
CA GLU A 14 -5.02 -3.04 -11.90
C GLU A 14 -4.95 -4.35 -12.70
N ASP A 15 -4.50 -4.27 -13.96
CA ASP A 15 -4.34 -5.43 -14.85
C ASP A 15 -3.21 -6.39 -14.42
N GLU A 16 -2.31 -5.96 -13.54
CA GLU A 16 -1.14 -6.70 -13.08
C GLU A 16 -1.24 -7.09 -11.60
N LEU A 17 -2.38 -6.82 -10.96
CA LEU A 17 -2.60 -7.13 -9.55
C LEU A 17 -2.63 -8.66 -9.34
N PRO A 18 -1.78 -9.22 -8.46
CA PRO A 18 -1.80 -10.64 -8.15
C PRO A 18 -3.15 -11.08 -7.58
N SER A 19 -3.60 -12.29 -7.94
CA SER A 19 -4.91 -12.83 -7.54
C SER A 19 -5.11 -12.87 -6.01
N GLU A 20 -4.06 -13.17 -5.27
CA GLU A 20 -4.03 -13.21 -3.82
C GLU A 20 -4.17 -11.82 -3.17
N MET A 21 -3.94 -10.75 -3.95
CA MET A 21 -4.03 -9.36 -3.54
C MET A 21 -5.27 -8.64 -4.08
N GLU A 22 -6.18 -9.32 -4.80
CA GLU A 22 -7.39 -8.71 -5.38
C GLU A 22 -8.23 -7.93 -4.35
N HIS A 23 -8.25 -8.39 -3.09
CA HIS A 23 -8.96 -7.73 -2.00
C HIS A 23 -8.44 -6.29 -1.70
N PHE A 24 -7.23 -5.93 -2.14
CA PHE A 24 -6.73 -4.56 -2.02
C PHE A 24 -7.40 -3.58 -2.98
N PHE A 25 -8.03 -4.05 -4.07
CA PHE A 25 -8.75 -3.17 -4.99
C PHE A 25 -9.92 -2.48 -4.30
N GLU A 26 -10.86 -3.26 -3.74
CA GLU A 26 -12.02 -2.75 -3.02
C GLU A 26 -11.60 -1.94 -1.78
N LEU A 27 -10.55 -2.39 -1.08
CA LEU A 27 -10.01 -1.69 0.09
C LEU A 27 -9.46 -0.30 -0.27
N ASN A 28 -8.73 -0.20 -1.38
CA ASN A 28 -8.20 1.08 -1.86
C ASN A 28 -9.33 2.02 -2.30
N GLU A 29 -10.36 1.51 -2.98
CA GLU A 29 -11.54 2.29 -3.34
C GLU A 29 -12.20 2.87 -2.08
N GLU A 30 -12.48 2.04 -1.07
CA GLU A 30 -13.11 2.46 0.18
C GLU A 30 -12.27 3.50 0.95
N LEU A 31 -10.99 3.22 1.18
CA LEU A 31 -10.14 4.07 2.02
C LEU A 31 -9.79 5.39 1.33
N SER A 32 -9.72 5.42 -0.01
CA SER A 32 -9.47 6.66 -0.77
C SER A 32 -10.52 7.74 -0.52
N GLN A 33 -11.76 7.34 -0.19
CA GLN A 33 -12.86 8.25 0.10
C GLN A 33 -12.85 8.78 1.54
N LYS A 34 -12.11 8.10 2.44
CA LYS A 34 -12.11 8.38 3.89
C LYS A 34 -10.83 9.07 4.35
N TRP A 35 -9.69 8.69 3.79
CA TRP A 35 -8.39 9.18 4.24
C TRP A 35 -8.08 10.58 3.72
N PRO A 36 -7.33 11.39 4.49
CA PRO A 36 -6.87 12.69 4.04
C PRO A 36 -5.90 12.53 2.86
N ASN A 37 -5.87 13.53 1.97
CA ASN A 37 -4.95 13.54 0.85
C ASN A 37 -3.50 13.80 1.31
N ILE A 38 -2.55 13.00 0.80
CA ILE A 38 -1.11 13.21 0.96
C ILE A 38 -0.49 13.56 -0.40
N SER A 39 0.03 14.78 -0.52
CA SER A 39 0.62 15.30 -1.76
C SER A 39 2.12 15.58 -1.67
N GLU A 40 2.70 15.44 -0.48
CA GLU A 40 4.12 15.68 -0.21
C GLU A 40 4.77 14.44 0.40
N ARG A 41 6.05 14.23 0.05
CA ARG A 41 6.83 13.13 0.61
C ARG A 41 7.17 13.43 2.06
N ILE A 42 6.97 12.43 2.92
CA ILE A 42 7.45 12.38 4.30
C ILE A 42 8.46 11.25 4.47
N ASP A 43 9.13 11.19 5.62
CA ASP A 43 10.05 10.11 5.93
C ASP A 43 9.29 8.77 6.10
N PRO A 44 9.91 7.64 5.72
CA PRO A 44 9.35 6.31 6.00
C PRO A 44 9.14 6.09 7.51
N LEU A 45 8.28 5.13 7.85
CA LEU A 45 8.13 4.68 9.24
C LEU A 45 9.48 4.16 9.79
N PRO A 46 9.76 4.31 11.10
CA PRO A 46 11.04 3.93 11.71
C PRO A 46 11.49 2.51 11.38
N ASP A 47 10.54 1.56 11.38
CA ASP A 47 10.81 0.13 11.21
C ASP A 47 10.53 -0.36 9.79
N ALA A 48 10.36 0.55 8.81
CA ALA A 48 9.91 0.20 7.46
C ALA A 48 10.79 -0.87 6.78
N LYS A 49 12.11 -0.84 7.02
CA LYS A 49 13.05 -1.83 6.49
C LYS A 49 12.86 -3.22 7.07
N GLU A 50 12.41 -3.33 8.31
CA GLU A 50 12.17 -4.62 8.97
C GLU A 50 10.89 -5.29 8.45
N TRP A 51 9.92 -4.48 8.03
CA TRP A 51 8.63 -4.92 7.50
C TRP A 51 8.61 -5.08 5.98
N ASP A 52 9.66 -4.65 5.29
CA ASP A 52 9.80 -4.83 3.85
C ASP A 52 9.96 -6.33 3.52
N GLY A 53 9.19 -6.82 2.55
CA GLY A 53 9.12 -8.24 2.21
C GLY A 53 8.39 -9.15 3.21
N VAL A 54 7.94 -8.66 4.36
CA VAL A 54 7.08 -9.45 5.28
C VAL A 54 5.69 -9.61 4.67
N GLU A 55 5.25 -10.85 4.51
CA GLU A 55 3.95 -11.20 3.95
C GLU A 55 2.79 -11.02 4.95
N ASN A 56 1.55 -11.00 4.44
CA ASN A 56 0.32 -11.05 5.23
C ASN A 56 0.17 -9.92 6.28
N LYS A 57 0.59 -8.69 5.95
CA LYS A 57 0.53 -7.51 6.83
C LYS A 57 -0.86 -6.86 6.97
N LEU A 58 -1.87 -7.33 6.23
CA LEU A 58 -3.22 -6.76 6.28
C LEU A 58 -3.84 -6.68 7.70
N PRO A 59 -3.65 -7.67 8.61
CA PRO A 59 -4.15 -7.58 9.98
C PRO A 59 -3.56 -6.41 10.80
N ASN A 60 -2.43 -5.83 10.36
CA ASN A 60 -1.78 -4.69 11.00
C ASN A 60 -2.24 -3.34 10.40
N LEU A 61 -3.19 -3.31 9.47
CA LEU A 61 -3.71 -2.08 8.89
C LEU A 61 -4.49 -1.26 9.94
N GLU A 62 -4.02 -0.04 10.18
CA GLU A 62 -4.67 0.93 11.07
C GLU A 62 -5.52 1.94 10.27
N GLY A 63 -6.49 2.58 10.93
CA GLY A 63 -7.27 3.68 10.32
C GLY A 63 -8.43 3.27 9.42
N ARG A 64 -8.98 2.06 9.61
CA ARG A 64 -10.29 1.66 9.07
C ARG A 64 -11.45 2.39 9.73
#